data_AF-A0A7C7NY07-F1
#
_entry.id   AF-A0A7C7NY07-F1
#
_cell.length_a   1.000
_cell.length_b   1.000
_cell.length_c   1.000
_cell.angle_alpha   90.00
_cell.angle_beta   90.00
_cell.angle_gamma   90.00
#
_symmetry.space_group_name_H-M   'P 1'
#
loop_
_entity.id
_entity.type
_entity.pdbx_description
1 polymer ?
#
loop_
_entity_poly.entity_id
_entity_poly.type
_entity_poly.pdbx_seq_one_letter_code
_entity_poly.pdbx_strand_id
1 'polypeptide(L)' 'MSKGIEDKHVHLIESWAFTRKNYLIFAVGVLLIALGYWVMATGETTSTQSLTVAPIMLFLGYIIVIPAALIYRDKK' A
#
# COMPACT_ATOMS: atom_id res chain seq x y z
N MET A 1 35.18 20.72 30.25
CA MET A 1 34.99 20.32 28.83
C MET A 1 33.64 19.63 28.71
N SER A 2 32.56 20.40 28.51
CA SER A 2 31.20 19.86 28.40
C SER A 2 30.93 19.52 26.94
N LYS A 3 30.91 18.24 26.59
CA LYS A 3 30.43 17.80 25.28
C LYS A 3 28.93 18.03 25.25
N GLY A 4 28.52 19.10 24.58
CA GLY A 4 27.12 19.33 24.23
C GLY A 4 26.60 18.11 23.49
N ILE A 5 25.53 17.53 24.02
CA ILE A 5 24.78 16.48 23.34
C ILE A 5 24.07 17.19 22.19
N GLU A 6 24.59 16.99 20.99
CA GLU A 6 23.96 17.48 19.77
C GLU A 6 22.69 16.66 19.55
N ASP A 7 21.54 17.25 19.84
CA ASP A 7 20.22 16.70 19.56
C ASP A 7 20.04 16.58 18.04
N LYS A 8 20.53 15.47 17.49
CA LYS A 8 20.25 15.09 16.11
C LYS A 8 18.77 14.77 16.03
N HIS A 9 17.95 15.77 15.74
CA HIS A 9 16.57 15.57 15.34
C HIS A 9 16.58 14.70 14.08
N VAL A 10 16.27 13.44 14.32
CA VAL A 10 16.26 12.37 13.35
C VAL A 10 15.10 12.63 12.38
N HIS A 11 15.36 13.36 11.29
CA HIS A 11 14.42 13.65 10.18
C HIS A 11 14.10 12.38 9.35
N LEU A 12 13.89 11.22 10.00
CA LEU A 12 13.61 9.94 9.33
C LEU A 12 12.22 9.89 8.70
N ILE A 13 11.34 10.84 9.04
CA ILE A 13 9.95 10.88 8.58
C ILE A 13 9.75 11.95 7.49
N GLU A 14 10.71 12.84 7.26
CA GLU A 14 10.49 13.99 6.35
C GLU A 14 10.57 13.63 4.86
N SER A 15 11.24 12.51 4.54
CA SER A 15 11.28 11.94 3.18
C SER A 15 10.27 10.80 3.03
N TRP A 16 9.02 11.00 3.45
CA TRP A 16 7.94 10.07 3.13
C TRP A 16 7.89 9.88 1.61
N ALA A 17 8.03 8.63 1.17
CA ALA A 17 8.10 8.21 -0.23
C ALA A 17 6.81 8.48 -1.05
N PHE A 18 5.89 9.27 -0.52
CA PHE A 18 4.55 9.46 -1.06
C PHE A 18 4.36 10.89 -1.54
N THR A 19 4.69 11.12 -2.82
CA THR A 19 4.12 12.26 -3.55
C THR A 19 2.60 12.14 -3.59
N ARG A 20 1.86 13.25 -3.69
CA ARG A 20 0.38 13.27 -3.73
C ARG A 20 -0.20 12.27 -4.75
N LYS A 21 0.50 12.02 -5.86
CA LYS A 21 0.15 11.01 -6.88
C LYS A 21 0.28 9.58 -6.34
N ASN A 22 1.37 9.26 -5.65
CA ASN A 22 1.62 7.95 -5.05
C ASN A 22 0.56 7.60 -4.01
N TYR A 23 0.13 8.60 -3.24
CA TYR A 23 -0.93 8.42 -2.26
C TYR A 23 -2.25 8.02 -2.92
N LEU A 24 -2.54 8.56 -4.11
CA LEU A 24 -3.73 8.21 -4.87
C LEU A 24 -3.66 6.76 -5.40
N ILE A 25 -2.49 6.34 -5.92
CA ILE A 25 -2.27 4.96 -6.37
C ILE A 25 -2.35 3.99 -5.17
N PHE A 26 -1.78 4.38 -4.03
CA PHE A 26 -1.87 3.61 -2.79
C PHE A 26 -3.33 3.43 -2.33
N ALA A 27 -4.12 4.51 -2.34
CA ALA A 27 -5.54 4.45 -2.00
C ALA A 27 -6.33 3.53 -2.93
N VAL A 28 -6.03 3.54 -4.23
CA VAL A 28 -6.60 2.59 -5.19
C VAL A 28 -6.23 1.15 -4.83
N GLY A 29 -4.97 0.89 -4.46
CA GLY A 29 -4.53 -0.44 -4.01
C GLY A 29 -5.27 -0.93 -2.78
N VAL A 30 -5.45 -0.06 -1.77
CA VAL A 30 -6.22 -0.36 -0.56
C VAL A 30 -7.69 -0.65 -0.88
N LEU A 31 -8.32 0.15 -1.75
CA LEU A 31 -9.69 -0.11 -2.20
C LEU A 31 -9.82 -1.45 -2.93
N LEU A 32 -8.84 -1.81 -3.76
CA LEU A 32 -8.83 -3.06 -4.51
C LEU A 32 -8.74 -4.28 -3.57
N ILE A 33 -7.95 -4.17 -2.49
CA ILE A 33 -7.88 -5.18 -1.43
C ILE A 33 -9.21 -5.27 -0.69
N ALA A 34 -9.80 -4.14 -0.30
CA ALA A 34 -11.09 -4.09 0.38
C ALA A 34 -12.19 -4.75 -0.46
N LEU A 35 -12.21 -4.49 -1.78
CA LEU A 35 -13.12 -5.15 -2.71
C LEU A 35 -12.82 -6.65 -2.86
N GLY A 36 -11.55 -7.07 -2.86
CA GLY A 36 -11.18 -8.48 -2.87
C GLY A 36 -11.72 -9.23 -1.65
N TYR A 37 -11.61 -8.63 -0.46
CA TYR A 37 -12.21 -9.17 0.76
C TYR A 37 -13.74 -9.13 0.73
N TRP A 38 -14.34 -8.09 0.16
CA TRP A 38 -15.79 -8.00 -0.01
C TRP A 38 -16.32 -9.10 -0.94
N VAL A 39 -15.64 -9.35 -2.06
CA VAL A 39 -15.96 -10.44 -2.99
C VAL A 39 -15.84 -11.79 -2.29
N MET A 40 -14.82 -11.98 -1.46
CA MET A 40 -14.66 -13.19 -0.65
C MET A 40 -15.77 -13.35 0.39
N ALA A 41 -16.22 -12.24 1.01
CA ALA A 41 -17.27 -12.25 2.02
C ALA A 41 -18.68 -12.45 1.44
N THR A 42 -18.90 -12.06 0.18
CA THR A 42 -20.20 -12.16 -0.49
C THR A 42 -20.37 -13.43 -1.32
N GLY A 43 -19.28 -14.08 -1.74
CA GLY A 43 -19.35 -15.34 -2.48
C GLY A 43 -19.49 -16.55 -1.55
N GLU A 44 -20.33 -17.51 -1.95
CA GLU A 44 -20.42 -18.81 -1.30
C GLU A 44 -19.03 -19.48 -1.23
N THR A 45 -18.71 -20.09 -0.09
CA THR A 45 -17.37 -20.58 0.28
C THR A 45 -16.76 -21.61 -0.70
N THR A 46 -17.56 -22.14 -1.61
CA THR A 46 -17.19 -23.13 -2.64
C THR A 46 -17.33 -22.62 -4.09
N SER A 47 -17.73 -21.36 -4.28
CA SER A 47 -17.83 -20.77 -5.61
C SER A 47 -16.46 -20.34 -6.14
N THR A 48 -16.21 -20.57 -7.43
CA THR A 48 -14.98 -20.15 -8.15
C THR A 48 -14.70 -18.65 -8.01
N GLN A 49 -15.72 -17.85 -7.71
CA GLN A 49 -15.55 -16.42 -7.42
C GLN A 49 -14.74 -16.15 -6.15
N SER A 50 -15.04 -16.83 -5.04
CA SER A 50 -14.30 -16.63 -3.77
C SER A 50 -12.93 -17.30 -3.78
N LEU A 51 -12.79 -18.40 -4.54
CA LEU A 51 -11.54 -19.17 -4.61
C LEU A 51 -10.57 -18.68 -5.68
N THR A 52 -11.01 -17.87 -6.64
CA THR A 52 -10.17 -17.42 -7.77
C THR A 52 -10.17 -15.91 -7.93
N VAL A 53 -11.34 -15.26 -7.96
CA VAL A 53 -11.42 -13.80 -8.18
C VAL A 53 -10.86 -13.02 -6.99
N ALA A 54 -11.26 -13.39 -5.77
CA ALA A 54 -10.76 -12.71 -4.57
C ALA A 54 -9.23 -12.83 -4.39
N PRO A 55 -8.60 -14.03 -4.49
CA PRO A 55 -7.14 -14.14 -4.43
C PRO A 55 -6.40 -13.34 -5.51
N ILE A 56 -6.93 -13.28 -6.74
CA ILE A 56 -6.33 -12.47 -7.81
C ILE A 56 -6.41 -10.98 -7.49
N MET A 57 -7.56 -10.49 -7.02
CA MET A 57 -7.71 -9.08 -6.60
C MET A 57 -6.74 -8.73 -5.46
N LEU A 58 -6.64 -9.59 -4.46
CA LEU A 58 -5.70 -9.42 -3.35
C LEU A 58 -4.25 -9.44 -3.83
N PHE A 59 -3.89 -10.36 -4.74
CA PHE A 59 -2.56 -10.42 -5.34
C PHE A 59 -2.20 -9.11 -6.07
N LEU A 60 -3.10 -8.61 -6.92
CA LEU A 60 -2.90 -7.36 -7.64
C LEU A 60 -2.75 -6.19 -6.66
N GLY A 61 -3.62 -6.10 -5.65
CA GLY A 61 -3.55 -5.05 -4.64
C GLY A 61 -2.26 -5.06 -3.82
N TYR A 62 -1.91 -6.21 -3.24
CA TYR A 62 -0.77 -6.34 -2.33
C TYR A 62 0.58 -6.37 -3.02
N ILE A 63 0.71 -7.07 -4.15
CA ILE A 63 2.01 -7.36 -4.76
C ILE A 63 2.33 -6.40 -5.91
N ILE A 64 1.31 -5.87 -6.58
CA ILE A 64 1.53 -4.95 -7.71
C ILE A 64 1.24 -3.52 -7.31
N VAL A 65 0.01 -3.19 -6.89
CA VAL A 65 -0.43 -1.80 -6.75
C VAL A 65 0.20 -1.10 -5.56
N ILE A 66 0.24 -1.72 -4.37
CA ILE A 66 0.87 -1.11 -3.19
C ILE A 66 2.39 -0.91 -3.40
N PRO A 67 3.15 -1.92 -3.86
CA PRO A 67 4.58 -1.74 -4.13
C PRO A 67 4.83 -0.74 -5.26
N ALA A 68 4.02 -0.72 -6.31
CA ALA A 68 4.11 0.29 -7.36
C ALA A 68 3.87 1.70 -6.80
N ALA A 69 2.88 1.89 -5.92
CA ALA A 69 2.63 3.17 -5.26
C ALA A 69 3.81 3.64 -4.39
N LEU A 70 4.52 2.69 -3.76
CA LEU A 70 5.72 2.96 -2.94
C LEU A 70 6.97 3.26 -3.78
N ILE A 71 7.17 2.52 -4.87
CA ILE A 71 8.37 2.59 -5.72
C ILE A 71 8.28 3.74 -6.71
N TYR A 72 7.07 4.09 -7.17
CA TYR A 72 6.86 5.15 -8.15
C TYR A 72 7.30 6.49 -7.56
N ARG A 73 8.53 6.91 -7.79
CA ARG A 73 9.01 8.22 -7.39
C ARG A 73 8.84 9.15 -8.57
N ASP A 74 7.92 10.09 -8.45
CA ASP A 74 7.78 11.19 -9.41
C ASP A 74 9.13 11.93 -9.41
N LYS A 75 9.87 11.84 -10.52
CA LYS A 75 11.13 12.59 -10.69
C LYS A 75 10.74 14.04 -10.92
N LYS A 76 10.58 14.79 -9.84
CA LYS A 76 10.54 16.24 -9.87
C LYS A 76 11.76 16.80 -9.18
#